data_AF-A0A0F9FG87-F1
#
_entry.id   AF-A0A0F9FG87-F1
#
_cell.length_a   1.000
_cell.length_b   1.000
_cell.length_c   1.000
_cell.angle_alpha   90.00
_cell.angle_beta   90.00
_cell.angle_gamma   90.00
#
_symmetry.space_group_name_H-M   'P 1'
#
loop_
_entity.id
_entity.type
_entity.pdbx_description
1 polymer ?
#
loop_
_entity_poly.entity_id
_entity_poly.type
_entity_poly.pdbx_seq_one_letter_code
_entity_poly.pdbx_strand_id
1 'polypeptide(L)'
;MAVPHTTGQFGDLLDIRFQKIFDDNFPQLDDMLPELYTFEPDNGRIDMRFSQVSGYTDIPEFSGAVTYQSASQGYDTTITPLEFASGIQVERRLFDTDQYSIMNQKPAGLARAAQRTRQKHGARMFNNAFSVDTKFYNNSEAVALCSDNHTTTTGASTAAG
;
A
#
# COMPACT_ATOMS: atom_id res chain seq x y z
N MET A 1 0.37 44.58 10.81
CA MET A 1 -0.28 43.58 9.92
C MET A 1 0.75 42.52 9.60
N ALA A 2 0.44 41.24 9.79
CA ALA A 2 1.35 40.16 9.42
C ALA A 2 1.52 40.17 7.90
N VAL A 3 2.75 40.38 7.44
CA VAL A 3 3.08 40.40 6.01
C VAL A 3 3.14 38.95 5.55
N PRO A 4 2.33 38.52 4.57
CA PRO A 4 2.41 37.17 4.04
C PRO A 4 3.79 36.99 3.40
N HIS A 5 4.53 35.99 3.86
CA HIS A 5 5.83 35.62 3.30
C HIS A 5 5.61 35.09 1.88
N THR A 6 5.71 35.97 0.89
CA THR A 6 5.57 35.64 -0.53
C THR A 6 6.94 35.61 -1.21
N THR A 7 7.09 34.72 -2.18
CA THR A 7 8.33 34.47 -2.94
C THR A 7 8.95 35.74 -3.54
N GLY A 8 8.13 36.75 -3.84
CA GLY A 8 8.58 38.02 -4.40
C GLY A 8 9.30 38.98 -3.44
N GLN A 9 9.24 38.77 -2.11
CA GLN A 9 9.84 39.68 -1.11
C GLN A 9 11.05 39.12 -0.35
N PHE A 10 11.31 37.80 -0.43
CA PHE A 10 12.39 37.14 0.33
C PHE A 10 13.22 36.15 -0.50
N GLY A 11 13.21 36.27 -1.83
CA GLY A 11 13.87 35.32 -2.75
C GLY A 11 15.38 35.13 -2.54
N ASP A 12 16.07 36.14 -1.99
CA ASP A 12 17.51 36.11 -1.67
C ASP A 12 17.81 35.68 -0.21
N LEU A 13 16.81 35.71 0.67
CA LEU A 13 16.95 35.40 2.10
C LEU A 13 16.60 33.93 2.42
N LEU A 14 16.16 33.14 1.45
CA LEU A 14 15.94 31.70 1.59
C LEU A 14 17.28 30.95 1.49
N ASP A 15 18.08 31.07 2.54
CA ASP A 15 19.29 30.26 2.77
C ASP A 15 18.92 28.76 2.77
N ILE A 16 19.76 27.91 2.17
CA ILE A 16 19.64 26.44 2.17
C ILE A 16 19.43 25.86 3.58
N ARG A 17 19.85 26.59 4.62
CA ARG A 17 19.58 26.28 6.03
C ARG A 17 18.10 26.21 6.37
N PHE A 18 17.23 27.01 5.75
CA PHE A 18 15.78 26.92 6.00
C PHE A 18 15.18 25.64 5.44
N GLN A 19 15.65 25.21 4.27
CA GLN A 19 15.23 23.94 3.67
C GLN A 19 15.72 22.76 4.51
N LYS A 20 16.95 22.84 5.04
CA LYS A 20 17.47 21.86 6.00
C LYS A 20 16.66 21.83 7.30
N ILE A 21 16.34 22.98 7.89
CA ILE A 21 15.52 23.07 9.11
C ILE A 21 14.13 22.47 8.86
N PHE A 22 13.52 22.75 7.70
CA PHE A 22 12.24 22.14 7.34
C PHE A 22 12.34 20.62 7.22
N ASP A 23 13.34 20.12 6.50
CA ASP A 23 13.57 18.69 6.30
C ASP A 23 13.95 17.94 7.59
N ASP A 24 14.66 18.60 8.50
CA ASP A 24 15.04 18.05 9.81
C ASP A 24 13.83 18.04 10.77
N ASN A 25 12.90 18.99 10.64
CA ASN A 25 11.69 19.09 11.48
C ASN A 25 10.44 18.46 10.86
N PHE A 26 10.53 17.92 9.64
CA PHE A 26 9.46 17.13 9.01
C PHE A 26 9.82 15.64 9.10
N PRO A 27 9.69 15.01 10.29
CA PRO A 27 10.00 13.60 10.44
C PRO A 27 9.08 12.79 9.54
N GLN A 28 9.67 11.80 8.90
CA GLN A 28 8.92 10.86 8.11
C GLN A 28 8.11 9.98 9.06
N LEU A 29 6.82 9.79 8.77
CA LEU A 29 5.99 8.89 9.58
C LEU A 29 6.56 7.47 9.50
N ASP A 30 6.46 6.78 10.63
CA ASP A 30 6.86 5.38 10.75
C ASP A 30 6.10 4.49 9.76
N ASP A 31 6.72 3.38 9.40
CA ASP A 31 6.15 2.41 8.48
C ASP A 31 5.07 1.59 9.19
N MET A 32 3.81 1.85 8.85
CA MET A 32 2.64 1.14 9.41
C MET A 32 2.31 -0.15 8.66
N LEU A 33 2.93 -0.41 7.50
CA LEU A 33 2.61 -1.60 6.70
C LEU A 33 2.85 -2.92 7.43
N PRO A 34 3.91 -3.10 8.23
CA PRO A 34 4.12 -4.33 9.00
C PRO A 34 3.08 -4.58 10.09
N GLU A 35 2.41 -3.54 10.57
CA GLU A 35 1.31 -3.68 11.52
C GLU A 35 0.00 -4.06 10.82
N LEU A 36 -0.19 -3.62 9.58
CA LEU A 36 -1.41 -3.85 8.80
C LEU A 36 -1.41 -5.16 7.98
N TYR A 37 -0.23 -5.62 7.55
CA TYR A 37 -0.10 -6.72 6.61
C TYR A 37 0.93 -7.75 7.05
N THR A 38 0.61 -9.02 6.83
CA THR A 38 1.60 -10.11 6.84
C THR A 38 2.33 -10.14 5.50
N PHE A 39 3.66 -10.08 5.53
CA PHE A 39 4.49 -10.20 4.33
C PHE A 39 4.81 -11.66 4.07
N GLU A 40 4.09 -12.27 3.12
CA GLU A 40 4.40 -13.61 2.61
C GLU A 40 5.57 -13.53 1.62
N PRO A 41 6.54 -14.46 1.65
CA PRO A 41 7.59 -14.55 0.63
C PRO A 41 7.01 -14.75 -0.77
N ASP A 42 7.55 -14.01 -1.74
CA ASP A 42 7.24 -14.19 -3.15
C ASP A 42 7.77 -15.55 -3.64
N ASN A 43 6.98 -16.25 -4.43
CA ASN A 43 7.34 -17.52 -5.06
C ASN A 43 8.02 -17.34 -6.43
N GLY A 44 8.28 -16.09 -6.84
CA GLY A 44 8.99 -15.72 -8.07
C GLY A 44 8.14 -15.85 -9.33
N ARG A 45 6.82 -16.01 -9.19
CA ARG A 45 5.88 -16.08 -10.32
C ARG A 45 5.38 -14.68 -10.66
N ILE A 46 4.98 -14.50 -11.92
CA ILE A 46 4.38 -13.25 -12.41
C ILE A 46 3.10 -12.92 -11.62
N ASP A 47 2.32 -13.94 -11.26
CA ASP A 47 1.10 -13.79 -10.46
C ASP A 47 1.06 -14.83 -9.33
N MET A 48 0.53 -14.42 -8.18
CA MET A 48 0.28 -15.30 -7.03
C MET A 48 -1.22 -15.45 -6.82
N ARG A 49 -1.71 -16.69 -6.70
CA ARG A 49 -3.14 -16.96 -6.50
C ARG A 49 -3.39 -17.54 -5.12
N PHE A 50 -4.31 -16.92 -4.39
CA PHE A 50 -4.79 -17.36 -3.08
C PHE A 50 -6.22 -17.83 -3.24
N SER A 51 -6.46 -19.11 -2.96
CA SER A 51 -7.79 -19.72 -3.03
C SER A 51 -8.37 -19.84 -1.64
N GLN A 52 -9.59 -19.37 -1.45
CA GLN A 52 -10.30 -19.57 -0.20
C GLN A 52 -10.91 -20.97 -0.16
N VAL A 53 -10.97 -21.56 1.02
CA VAL A 53 -11.72 -22.80 1.27
C VAL A 53 -12.69 -22.50 2.41
N SER A 54 -13.97 -22.76 2.19
CA SER A 54 -15.04 -22.51 3.15
C SER A 54 -16.10 -23.63 3.06
N GLY A 55 -17.06 -23.68 3.97
CA GLY A 55 -18.16 -24.66 3.93
C GLY A 55 -18.28 -25.57 5.15
N TYR A 56 -17.46 -25.37 6.19
CA TYR A 56 -17.71 -25.97 7.49
C TYR A 56 -18.80 -25.18 8.22
N THR A 57 -19.82 -25.86 8.73
CA THR A 57 -20.90 -25.26 9.53
C THR A 57 -20.61 -25.45 11.02
N ASP A 58 -21.49 -24.97 11.89
CA ASP A 58 -21.41 -25.28 13.32
C ASP A 58 -21.34 -26.79 13.57
N ILE A 59 -20.54 -27.16 14.56
CA ILE A 59 -20.38 -28.56 14.98
C ILE A 59 -21.68 -28.98 15.69
N PRO A 60 -22.44 -29.95 15.14
CA PRO A 60 -23.69 -30.36 15.76
C PRO A 60 -23.45 -31.14 17.06
N GLU A 61 -24.45 -31.14 17.94
CA GLU A 61 -24.43 -31.98 19.14
C GLU A 61 -24.30 -33.47 18.75
N PHE A 62 -23.46 -34.19 19.48
CA PHE A 62 -23.18 -35.59 19.20
C PHE A 62 -24.40 -36.46 19.49
N SER A 63 -25.04 -37.00 18.44
CA SER A 63 -26.22 -37.86 18.53
C SER A 63 -25.93 -39.36 18.47
N GLY A 64 -24.65 -39.75 18.61
CA GLY A 64 -24.20 -41.15 18.48
C GLY A 64 -23.59 -41.50 17.12
N ALA A 65 -23.58 -40.57 16.17
CA ALA A 65 -22.87 -40.68 14.89
C ALA A 65 -22.01 -39.42 14.64
N VAL A 66 -20.88 -39.60 13.96
CA VAL A 66 -20.02 -38.48 13.55
C VAL A 66 -20.57 -37.88 12.27
N THR A 67 -20.97 -36.61 12.32
CA THR A 67 -21.36 -35.84 11.13
C THR A 67 -20.10 -35.30 10.46
N TYR A 68 -19.83 -35.77 9.23
CA TYR A 68 -18.72 -35.27 8.43
C TYR A 68 -19.16 -34.07 7.59
N GLN A 69 -18.43 -32.98 7.71
CA GLN A 69 -18.63 -31.79 6.90
C GLN A 69 -17.70 -31.82 5.67
N SER A 70 -18.17 -31.24 4.58
CA SER A 70 -17.41 -31.09 3.33
C SER A 70 -16.98 -29.65 3.15
N ALA A 71 -15.72 -29.42 2.79
CA ALA A 71 -15.26 -28.11 2.34
C ALA A 71 -15.56 -27.90 0.86
N SER A 72 -16.02 -26.71 0.49
CA SER A 72 -16.12 -26.23 -0.88
C SER A 72 -15.03 -25.20 -1.17
N GLN A 73 -14.61 -25.11 -2.43
CA GLN A 73 -13.69 -24.08 -2.87
C GLN A 73 -14.44 -22.73 -2.95
N GLY A 74 -13.86 -21.72 -2.31
CA GLY A 74 -14.31 -20.33 -2.34
C GLY A 74 -13.74 -19.56 -3.53
N TYR A 75 -13.81 -18.23 -3.45
CA TYR A 75 -13.25 -17.39 -4.49
C TYR A 75 -11.72 -17.37 -4.47
N ASP A 76 -11.16 -17.11 -5.65
CA ASP A 76 -9.73 -16.88 -5.82
C ASP A 76 -9.43 -15.38 -5.86
N THR A 77 -8.37 -14.99 -5.17
CA THR A 77 -7.70 -13.69 -5.30
C THR A 77 -6.35 -13.88 -5.97
N THR A 78 -6.14 -13.20 -7.09
CA THR A 78 -4.87 -13.19 -7.80
C THR A 78 -4.16 -11.86 -7.53
N ILE A 79 -2.93 -11.91 -7.03
CA ILE A 79 -2.05 -10.76 -6.82
C ILE A 79 -1.07 -10.67 -7.99
N THR A 80 -0.93 -9.46 -8.54
CA THR A 80 0.02 -9.15 -9.63
C THR A 80 0.98 -8.05 -9.14
N PRO A 81 2.25 -8.37 -8.86
CA PRO A 81 3.25 -7.39 -8.48
C PRO A 81 3.46 -6.36 -9.60
N LEU A 82 3.48 -5.07 -9.25
CA LEU A 82 3.79 -3.98 -10.18
C LEU A 82 5.16 -3.41 -9.87
N GLU A 83 5.95 -3.16 -10.92
CA GLU A 83 7.27 -2.55 -10.81
C GLU A 83 7.16 -1.02 -10.79
N PHE A 84 7.83 -0.39 -9.81
CA PHE A 84 7.94 1.05 -9.69
C PHE A 84 9.40 1.46 -9.73
N ALA A 85 9.79 2.24 -10.74
CA ALA A 85 11.14 2.75 -10.90
C ALA A 85 11.13 4.28 -11.06
N SER A 86 12.14 4.92 -10.49
CA SER A 86 12.40 6.35 -10.66
C SER A 86 13.90 6.62 -10.52
N GLY A 87 14.38 7.71 -11.11
CA GLY A 87 15.80 8.04 -11.16
C GLY A 87 16.07 9.50 -10.86
N ILE A 88 17.31 9.80 -10.48
CA ILE A 88 17.81 11.15 -10.29
C ILE A 88 18.94 11.40 -11.29
N GLN A 89 18.94 12.59 -11.87
CA GLN A 89 20.06 13.09 -12.66
C GLN A 89 20.83 14.14 -11.86
N VAL A 90 22.16 14.11 -11.98
CA VAL A 90 23.05 15.10 -11.38
C VAL A 90 23.79 15.81 -12.50
N GLU A 91 23.81 17.14 -12.45
CA GLU A 91 24.53 17.96 -13.43
C GLU A 91 26.04 17.78 -13.25
N ARG A 92 26.79 17.70 -14.36
CA ARG A 92 28.26 17.60 -14.33
C ARG A 92 28.91 18.77 -13.59
N ARG A 93 28.39 19.99 -13.74
CA ARG A 93 28.92 21.18 -13.06
C ARG A 93 28.85 21.09 -11.53
N LEU A 94 27.83 20.42 -10.99
CA LEU A 94 27.72 20.18 -9.54
C LEU A 94 28.81 19.24 -9.04
N PHE A 95 29.19 18.26 -9.86
CA PHE A 95 30.32 17.37 -9.60
C PHE A 95 31.66 18.13 -9.71
N ASP A 96 31.85 18.90 -10.77
CA ASP A 96 33.08 19.67 -11.00
C ASP A 96 33.30 20.77 -9.93
N THR A 97 32.23 21.22 -9.25
CA THR A 97 32.29 22.24 -8.18
C THR A 97 32.22 21.64 -6.77
N ASP A 98 32.32 20.33 -6.63
CA ASP A 98 32.42 19.61 -5.36
C ASP A 98 31.24 19.88 -4.38
N GLN A 99 30.05 20.17 -4.93
CA GLN A 99 28.87 20.52 -4.15
C GLN A 99 28.13 19.28 -3.58
N TYR A 100 28.87 18.43 -2.85
CA TYR A 100 28.34 17.17 -2.30
C TYR A 100 27.13 17.35 -1.38
N SER A 101 27.04 18.47 -0.65
CA SER A 101 25.90 18.73 0.23
C SER A 101 24.58 18.83 -0.54
N ILE A 102 24.59 19.39 -1.75
CA ILE A 102 23.41 19.53 -2.62
C ILE A 102 23.14 18.22 -3.35
N MET A 103 24.19 17.50 -3.74
CA MET A 103 24.06 16.18 -4.34
C MET A 103 23.42 15.18 -3.37
N ASN A 104 23.81 15.17 -2.09
CA ASN A 104 23.29 14.24 -1.08
C ASN A 104 21.79 14.42 -0.78
N GLN A 105 21.26 15.64 -0.92
CA GLN A 105 19.84 15.91 -0.73
C GLN A 105 18.97 15.23 -1.79
N LYS A 106 19.49 15.01 -3.01
CA LYS A 106 18.69 14.42 -4.10
C LYS A 106 18.36 12.95 -3.83
N PRO A 107 19.33 12.03 -3.55
CA PRO A 107 19.04 10.65 -3.16
C PRO A 107 18.14 10.56 -1.92
N ALA A 108 18.37 11.42 -0.92
CA ALA A 108 17.52 11.46 0.28
C ALA A 108 16.07 11.82 -0.07
N GLY A 109 15.85 12.79 -0.96
CA GLY A 109 14.52 13.15 -1.46
C GLY A 109 13.84 12.01 -2.22
N LEU A 110 14.58 11.26 -3.04
CA LEU A 110 14.05 10.10 -3.75
C LEU A 110 13.70 8.96 -2.80
N ALA A 111 14.55 8.66 -1.81
CA ALA A 111 14.24 7.66 -0.78
C ALA A 111 12.95 8.01 -0.03
N ARG A 112 12.80 9.30 0.35
CA ARG A 112 11.56 9.78 0.97
C ARG A 112 10.34 9.61 0.05
N ALA A 113 10.49 9.92 -1.23
CA ALA A 113 9.43 9.74 -2.23
C ALA A 113 9.04 8.26 -2.41
N ALA A 114 10.03 7.36 -2.43
CA ALA A 114 9.80 5.92 -2.52
C ALA A 114 9.01 5.40 -1.32
N GLN A 115 9.40 5.77 -0.09
CA GLN A 115 8.66 5.38 1.12
C GLN A 115 7.23 5.93 1.12
N ARG A 116 7.01 7.20 0.73
CA ARG A 116 5.65 7.76 0.64
C ARG A 116 4.78 7.01 -0.38
N THR A 117 5.35 6.65 -1.53
CA THR A 117 4.65 5.87 -2.56
C THR A 117 4.26 4.49 -2.01
N ARG A 118 5.18 3.83 -1.31
CA ARG A 118 4.92 2.54 -0.63
C ARG A 118 3.77 2.66 0.38
N GLN A 119 3.79 3.66 1.25
CA GLN A 119 2.71 3.89 2.22
C GLN A 119 1.37 4.21 1.55
N LYS A 120 1.39 5.08 0.53
CA LYS A 120 0.18 5.47 -0.20
C LYS A 120 -0.47 4.26 -0.89
N HIS A 121 0.32 3.35 -1.43
CA HIS A 121 -0.18 2.13 -2.04
C HIS A 121 -0.63 1.09 -1.01
N GLY A 122 0.05 0.99 0.14
CA GLY A 122 -0.40 0.22 1.29
C GLY A 122 -1.77 0.62 1.80
N ALA A 123 -1.96 1.91 2.09
CA ALA A 123 -3.22 2.43 2.59
C ALA A 123 -4.37 2.40 1.56
N ARG A 124 -4.07 2.13 0.28
CA ARG A 124 -5.05 2.24 -0.81
C ARG A 124 -6.20 1.24 -0.67
N MET A 125 -5.93 0.03 -0.20
CA MET A 125 -6.95 -0.99 0.03
C MET A 125 -8.00 -0.50 1.04
N PHE A 126 -7.56 0.14 2.12
CA PHE A 126 -8.44 0.69 3.15
C PHE A 126 -9.13 1.96 2.70
N ASN A 127 -8.42 2.87 2.02
CA ASN A 127 -9.00 4.10 1.50
C ASN A 127 -10.09 3.84 0.45
N ASN A 128 -9.97 2.75 -0.30
CA ASN A 128 -10.93 2.32 -1.32
C ASN A 128 -11.82 1.17 -0.85
N ALA A 129 -11.97 0.92 0.46
CA ALA A 129 -12.69 -0.26 0.97
C ALA A 129 -14.13 -0.41 0.43
N PHE A 130 -14.80 0.71 0.13
CA PHE A 130 -16.17 0.76 -0.41
C PHE A 130 -16.23 0.90 -1.94
N SER A 131 -15.09 0.79 -2.63
CA SER A 131 -15.00 0.86 -4.09
C SER A 131 -14.26 -0.36 -4.63
N VAL A 132 -14.58 -0.78 -5.85
CA VAL A 132 -13.86 -1.89 -6.49
C VAL A 132 -12.47 -1.40 -6.90
N ASP A 133 -11.44 -1.96 -6.28
CA ASP A 133 -10.04 -1.66 -6.59
C ASP A 133 -9.30 -2.91 -7.06
N THR A 134 -8.78 -2.88 -8.29
CA THR A 134 -8.14 -4.03 -8.95
C THR A 134 -6.67 -3.80 -9.30
N LYS A 135 -6.04 -2.76 -8.76
CA LYS A 135 -4.69 -2.36 -9.21
C LYS A 135 -3.60 -3.38 -8.90
N PHE A 136 -3.67 -4.02 -7.73
CA PHE A 136 -2.64 -4.94 -7.25
C PHE A 136 -3.16 -6.38 -7.13
N TYR A 137 -4.47 -6.54 -7.16
CA TYR A 137 -5.12 -7.82 -7.02
C TYR A 137 -6.41 -7.85 -7.84
N ASN A 138 -6.85 -9.04 -8.20
CA ASN A 138 -8.14 -9.26 -8.83
C ASN A 138 -8.88 -10.35 -8.04
N ASN A 139 -10.07 -10.02 -7.57
CA ASN A 139 -10.94 -10.95 -6.86
C ASN A 139 -11.96 -11.51 -7.83
N SER A 140 -12.16 -12.82 -7.81
CA SER A 140 -13.12 -13.50 -8.67
C SER A 140 -14.58 -13.04 -8.46
N GLU A 141 -14.89 -12.52 -7.27
CA GLU A 141 -16.19 -11.93 -6.92
C GLU A 141 -16.41 -10.53 -7.54
N ALA A 142 -15.33 -9.79 -7.82
CA ALA A 142 -15.35 -8.44 -8.42
C ALA A 142 -16.15 -7.36 -7.65
N VAL A 143 -16.31 -7.51 -6.33
CA VAL A 143 -16.99 -6.56 -5.44
C VAL A 143 -15.99 -5.83 -4.53
N ALA A 144 -16.38 -4.67 -4.00
CA ALA A 144 -15.60 -3.90 -3.02
C ALA A 144 -15.37 -4.69 -1.72
N LEU A 145 -14.36 -4.32 -0.93
CA LEU A 145 -14.01 -5.03 0.31
C LEU A 145 -15.12 -4.97 1.37
N CYS A 146 -15.84 -3.85 1.44
CA CYS A 146 -16.98 -3.66 2.32
C CYS A 146 -18.24 -3.48 1.45
N SER A 147 -18.88 -4.59 1.09
CA SER A 147 -20.13 -4.58 0.34
C SER A 147 -21.18 -5.51 0.95
N ASP A 148 -22.45 -5.13 0.86
CA ASP A 148 -23.56 -6.00 1.28
C ASP A 148 -23.89 -7.08 0.23
N ASN A 149 -23.25 -7.02 -0.94
CA ASN A 149 -23.49 -7.91 -2.07
C ASN A 149 -22.52 -9.10 -2.10
N HIS A 150 -21.80 -9.37 -1.01
CA HIS A 150 -20.95 -10.55 -0.95
C HIS A 150 -21.80 -11.83 -1.00
N THR A 151 -21.37 -12.76 -1.84
CA THR A 151 -22.01 -14.06 -2.02
C THR A 151 -20.98 -15.17 -1.82
N THR A 152 -21.44 -16.39 -1.57
CA THR A 152 -20.60 -17.59 -1.64
C THR A 152 -20.49 -18.04 -3.10
N THR A 153 -19.55 -18.93 -3.39
CA THR A 153 -19.48 -19.61 -4.71
C THR A 153 -20.73 -20.44 -5.04
N THR A 154 -21.60 -20.67 -4.06
CA THR A 154 -22.91 -21.31 -4.21
C THR A 154 -24.08 -20.32 -4.35
N GLY A 155 -23.80 -19.01 -4.37
CA GLY A 155 -24.77 -17.93 -4.56
C GLY A 155 -25.55 -17.50 -3.31
N ALA A 156 -25.21 -18.04 -2.14
CA ALA A 156 -25.82 -17.61 -0.87
C ALA A 156 -25.15 -16.31 -0.37
N SER A 157 -25.91 -15.38 0.22
CA SER A 157 -25.32 -14.18 0.81
C SER A 157 -24.51 -14.54 2.06
N THR A 158 -23.33 -13.95 2.22
CA THR A 158 -22.51 -14.11 3.42
C THR A 158 -22.97 -13.22 4.58
N ALA A 159 -23.90 -12.28 4.36
CA ALA A 159 -24.47 -11.43 5.40
C ALA A 159 -25.45 -12.17 6.34
N ALA A 160 -25.83 -13.40 5.99
CA ALA A 160 -26.77 -14.23 6.74
C ALA A 160 -26.09 -15.43 7.45
N GLY A 161 -24.75 -15.45 7.48
CA GLY A 161 -23.93 -16.47 8.16
C GLY A 161 -23.63 -16.12 9.60
#